data_AF-A0A2Z6U7F5-F1
#
_entry.id   AF-A0A2Z6U7F5-F1
#
_cell.length_a   1.000
_cell.length_b   1.000
_cell.length_c   1.000
_cell.angle_alpha   90.00
_cell.angle_beta   90.00
_cell.angle_gamma   90.00
#
_symmetry.space_group_name_H-M   'P 1'
#
loop_
_entity.id
_entity.type
_entity.pdbx_description
1 polymer ?
#
loop_
_entity_poly.entity_id
_entity_poly.type
_entity_poly.pdbx_seq_one_letter_code
_entity_poly.pdbx_strand_id
1 'polypeptide(L)'
;MKYTIIDDATNEIIRVLKIPNAVLDVEADKEAFISDVLELELEDGQIAIEGNYPPELFTYDGFDFHEIEETETRDPILWTPEKLLVQLINELRDEGYMLPLHRKFMKNKEHARDLIDLAASQTCEKYVSKGKFTLTEYMLVSDEVKAWRTAGSPSDAIPEMLADWLEVSDFSTAEEAAVDIETQSSVMKHVIRNTRKKRLAGKRAVTAATIENFKDIAINVIAEIENIQP
;
A
#
# COMPACT_ATOMS: atom_id res chain seq x y z
N MET A 1 16.77 -21.50 -1.87
CA MET A 1 17.92 -22.17 -1.24
C MET A 1 18.37 -21.27 -0.10
N LYS A 2 18.20 -21.69 1.17
CA LYS A 2 18.61 -20.89 2.35
C LYS A 2 19.99 -21.37 2.78
N TYR A 3 20.88 -20.43 3.10
CA TYR A 3 22.16 -20.73 3.75
C TYR A 3 22.06 -20.28 5.21
N THR A 4 22.60 -21.09 6.10
CA THR A 4 22.78 -20.74 7.51
C THR A 4 24.23 -20.26 7.65
N ILE A 5 24.42 -19.04 8.12
CA ILE A 5 25.73 -18.57 8.59
C ILE A 5 25.63 -18.54 10.10
N ILE A 6 26.49 -19.29 10.77
CA ILE A 6 26.61 -19.33 12.22
C ILE A 6 27.69 -18.32 12.59
N ASP A 7 27.39 -17.40 13.51
CA ASP A 7 28.41 -16.54 14.09
C ASP A 7 29.16 -17.35 15.16
N ASP A 8 30.41 -17.70 14.86
CA ASP A 8 31.26 -18.53 15.73
C ASP A 8 31.57 -17.86 17.09
N ALA A 9 31.33 -16.55 17.25
CA ALA A 9 31.63 -15.82 18.49
C ALA A 9 30.48 -15.83 19.50
N THR A 10 29.22 -15.79 19.05
CA THR A 10 28.03 -15.72 19.92
C THR A 10 27.21 -17.00 19.94
N ASN A 11 27.45 -17.91 18.99
CA ASN A 11 26.65 -19.11 18.79
C ASN A 11 25.15 -18.82 18.49
N GLU A 12 24.83 -17.59 18.10
CA GLU A 12 23.49 -17.19 17.68
C GLU A 12 23.27 -17.52 16.20
N ILE A 13 22.08 -18.06 15.91
CA ILE A 13 21.69 -18.43 14.55
C ILE A 13 21.07 -17.21 13.88
N ILE A 14 21.84 -16.51 13.04
CA ILE A 14 21.31 -15.40 12.25
C ILE A 14 20.62 -15.97 11.00
N ARG A 15 19.29 -15.91 10.95
CA ARG A 15 18.49 -16.40 9.81
C ARG A 15 18.21 -15.28 8.83
N VAL A 16 18.91 -15.28 7.70
CA VAL A 16 18.65 -14.33 6.60
C VAL A 16 17.70 -14.94 5.57
N LEU A 17 16.63 -14.23 5.26
CA LEU A 17 15.64 -14.62 4.25
C LEU A 17 15.99 -13.96 2.90
N LYS A 18 16.56 -14.72 1.97
CA LYS A 18 16.80 -14.21 0.60
C LYS A 18 15.49 -14.16 -0.18
N ILE A 19 15.04 -12.95 -0.52
CA ILE A 19 13.94 -12.72 -1.48
C ILE A 19 14.47 -12.98 -2.90
N PRO A 20 13.77 -13.76 -3.75
CA PRO A 20 14.24 -14.02 -5.11
C PRO A 20 14.20 -12.72 -5.94
N ASN A 21 15.34 -12.39 -6.57
CA ASN A 21 15.62 -11.24 -7.47
C ASN A 21 16.27 -9.99 -6.88
N ALA A 22 16.70 -9.97 -5.62
CA ALA A 22 17.71 -8.99 -5.21
C ALA A 22 19.07 -9.40 -5.79
N VAL A 23 19.57 -8.65 -6.79
CA VAL A 23 20.97 -8.71 -7.21
C VAL A 23 21.80 -8.17 -6.05
N LEU A 24 22.34 -9.10 -5.26
CA LEU A 24 23.26 -8.82 -4.18
C LEU A 24 24.66 -8.71 -4.80
N ASP A 25 25.08 -7.48 -5.09
CA ASP A 25 26.50 -7.17 -5.27
C ASP A 25 27.05 -6.87 -3.87
N VAL A 26 27.76 -7.85 -3.30
CA VAL A 26 28.20 -7.85 -1.90
C VAL A 26 29.67 -7.47 -1.84
N GLU A 27 29.95 -6.19 -2.06
CA GLU A 27 31.16 -5.53 -1.56
C GLU A 27 30.82 -4.09 -1.18
N ALA A 28 30.28 -3.90 0.03
CA ALA A 28 30.58 -2.74 0.89
C ALA A 28 29.74 -2.80 2.18
N ASP A 29 30.46 -2.62 3.28
CA ASP A 29 30.01 -2.09 4.56
C ASP A 29 28.97 -2.85 5.38
N LYS A 30 29.54 -3.66 6.28
CA LYS A 30 29.00 -4.01 7.58
C LYS A 30 28.71 -2.73 8.37
N GLU A 31 27.49 -2.24 8.36
CA GLU A 31 26.81 -1.56 9.48
C GLU A 31 25.46 -1.03 8.98
N ALA A 32 24.40 -1.28 9.75
CA ALA A 32 23.00 -0.91 9.48
C ALA A 32 22.24 -1.81 8.48
N PHE A 33 22.14 -3.11 8.78
CA PHE A 33 20.91 -3.82 8.45
C PHE A 33 19.93 -3.62 9.63
N ILE A 34 18.98 -2.70 9.46
CA ILE A 34 17.76 -2.71 10.27
C ILE A 34 17.01 -3.96 9.82
N SER A 35 17.25 -5.08 10.51
CA SER A 35 16.33 -6.19 10.45
C SER A 35 15.14 -5.79 11.29
N ASP A 36 14.10 -5.24 10.66
CA ASP A 36 12.76 -5.30 11.22
C ASP A 36 12.36 -6.78 11.19
N VAL A 37 12.87 -7.52 12.18
CA VAL A 37 12.45 -8.87 12.49
C VAL A 37 11.05 -8.72 13.04
N LEU A 38 10.07 -9.31 12.37
CA LEU A 38 8.73 -9.42 12.91
C LEU A 38 8.82 -10.29 14.18
N GLU A 39 8.86 -9.67 15.34
CA GLU A 39 8.79 -10.36 16.62
C GLU A 39 7.35 -10.84 16.82
N LEU A 40 7.13 -12.14 16.59
CA LEU A 40 5.84 -12.77 16.81
C LEU A 40 5.78 -13.26 18.26
N GLU A 41 5.09 -12.54 19.13
CA GLU A 41 4.76 -13.04 20.47
C GLU A 41 3.74 -14.18 20.37
N LEU A 42 4.11 -15.36 20.88
CA LEU A 42 3.21 -16.52 20.98
C LEU A 42 2.51 -16.50 22.33
N GLU A 43 1.20 -16.76 22.36
CA GLU A 43 0.44 -16.93 23.60
C GLU A 43 0.58 -18.35 24.18
N ASP A 44 0.29 -18.50 25.48
CA ASP A 44 0.36 -19.78 26.18
C ASP A 44 -0.55 -20.84 25.52
N GLY A 45 0.04 -21.97 25.11
CA GLY A 45 -0.62 -23.04 24.36
C GLY A 45 -0.64 -22.90 22.84
N GLN A 46 0.04 -21.89 22.27
CA GLN A 46 0.19 -21.75 20.81
C GLN A 46 1.43 -22.48 20.27
N ILE A 47 1.30 -23.14 19.11
CA ILE A 47 2.39 -23.87 18.45
C ILE A 47 2.93 -23.05 17.27
N ALA A 48 4.23 -22.76 17.25
CA ALA A 48 4.91 -22.24 16.07
C ALA A 48 5.33 -23.37 15.13
N ILE A 49 5.01 -23.24 13.84
CA ILE A 49 5.41 -24.21 12.81
C ILE A 49 6.56 -23.61 12.02
N GLU A 50 7.79 -24.04 12.32
CA GLU A 50 9.00 -23.61 11.62
C GLU A 50 9.88 -24.81 11.24
N GLY A 51 9.73 -25.34 10.02
CA GLY A 51 10.59 -26.44 9.55
C GLY A 51 10.53 -27.72 10.41
N ASN A 52 11.58 -28.55 10.34
CA ASN A 52 11.71 -30.00 10.62
C ASN A 52 11.05 -30.67 11.85
N TYR A 53 10.26 -29.98 12.68
CA TYR A 53 9.51 -30.59 13.76
C TYR A 53 8.10 -30.95 13.29
N PRO A 54 7.74 -32.24 13.24
CA PRO A 54 6.38 -32.63 12.88
C PRO A 54 5.41 -32.04 13.91
N PRO A 55 4.37 -31.31 13.49
CA PRO A 55 3.38 -30.72 14.41
C PRO A 55 2.55 -31.78 15.16
N GLU A 56 2.65 -33.03 14.73
CA GLU A 56 2.10 -34.22 15.37
C GLU A 56 2.89 -34.62 16.63
N LEU A 57 4.14 -34.13 16.78
CA LEU A 57 5.10 -34.61 17.78
C LEU A 57 5.54 -33.53 18.78
N PHE A 58 5.42 -32.23 18.49
CA PHE A 58 5.95 -31.17 19.37
C PHE A 58 5.00 -29.97 19.52
N THR A 59 4.90 -29.41 20.72
CA THR A 59 4.15 -28.19 21.08
C THR A 59 5.09 -27.14 21.70
N TYR A 60 4.73 -25.85 21.63
CA TYR A 60 5.46 -24.75 22.26
C TYR A 60 4.64 -24.20 23.43
N ASP A 61 5.27 -23.93 24.58
CA ASP A 61 4.61 -23.48 25.81
C ASP A 61 4.86 -22.00 26.14
N GLY A 62 5.45 -21.25 25.21
CA GLY A 62 5.90 -19.88 25.44
C GLY A 62 7.37 -19.76 25.82
N PHE A 63 8.06 -20.88 26.13
CA PHE A 63 9.48 -20.90 26.51
C PHE A 63 10.32 -21.93 25.73
N ASP A 64 9.83 -23.16 25.52
CA ASP A 64 10.54 -24.21 24.78
C ASP A 64 9.59 -25.14 24.00
N PHE A 65 10.13 -25.98 23.12
CA PHE A 65 9.38 -27.03 22.43
C PHE A 65 9.40 -28.34 23.23
N HIS A 66 8.22 -28.91 23.46
CA HIS A 66 8.03 -30.15 24.19
C HIS A 66 7.34 -31.20 23.34
N GLU A 67 7.71 -32.47 23.52
CA GLU A 67 7.09 -33.60 22.83
C GLU A 67 5.62 -33.74 23.29
N ILE A 68 4.70 -33.91 22.34
CA ILE A 68 3.27 -34.08 22.63
C ILE A 68 3.08 -35.51 23.15
N GLU A 69 2.57 -35.67 24.37
CA GLU A 69 2.21 -36.99 24.88
C GLU A 69 1.05 -37.57 24.04
N GLU A 70 1.09 -38.87 23.70
CA GLU A 70 0.12 -39.57 22.81
C GLU A 70 -1.37 -39.43 23.20
N THR A 71 -1.67 -38.85 24.36
CA THR A 71 -3.04 -38.64 24.86
C THR A 71 -3.57 -37.21 24.74
N GLU A 72 -2.74 -36.23 24.34
CA GLU A 72 -3.18 -34.86 24.12
C GLU A 72 -3.67 -34.63 22.70
N THR A 73 -4.99 -34.68 22.49
CA THR A 73 -5.60 -34.11 21.27
C THR A 73 -5.69 -32.59 21.42
N ARG A 74 -4.85 -31.84 20.72
CA ARG A 74 -4.99 -30.39 20.53
C ARG A 74 -5.18 -30.07 19.05
N ASP A 75 -6.07 -29.13 18.74
CA ASP A 75 -6.29 -28.69 17.35
C ASP A 75 -5.07 -27.86 16.88
N PRO A 76 -4.31 -28.28 15.85
CA PRO A 76 -3.15 -27.54 15.41
C PRO A 76 -3.57 -26.20 14.82
N ILE A 77 -3.11 -25.10 15.42
CA ILE A 77 -3.21 -23.77 14.81
C ILE A 77 -2.17 -23.70 13.69
N LEU A 78 -2.55 -24.15 12.50
CA LEU A 78 -1.75 -23.93 11.30
C LEU A 78 -1.69 -22.43 11.00
N TRP A 79 -0.53 -21.82 11.26
CA TRP A 79 -0.14 -20.51 10.75
C TRP A 79 0.16 -20.65 9.26
N THR A 80 -0.89 -20.71 8.45
CA THR A 80 -0.71 -20.68 7.00
C THR A 80 -0.12 -19.30 6.62
N PRO A 81 0.66 -19.21 5.53
CA PRO A 81 1.10 -17.92 4.99
C PRO A 81 -0.05 -16.91 4.81
N GLU A 82 -1.26 -17.39 4.59
CA GLU A 82 -2.47 -16.56 4.50
C GLU A 82 -2.88 -15.93 5.83
N LYS A 83 -2.73 -16.63 6.96
CA LYS A 83 -3.02 -16.07 8.29
C LYS A 83 -2.01 -14.99 8.66
N LEU A 84 -0.72 -15.25 8.44
CA LEU A 84 0.35 -14.26 8.66
C LEU A 84 0.15 -13.02 7.79
N LEU A 85 -0.18 -13.21 6.51
CA LEU A 85 -0.48 -12.10 5.61
C LEU A 85 -1.71 -11.30 6.08
N VAL A 86 -2.76 -11.96 6.57
CA VAL A 86 -3.95 -11.27 7.11
C VAL A 86 -3.61 -10.46 8.35
N GLN A 87 -2.77 -10.99 9.25
CA GLN A 87 -2.35 -10.27 10.46
C GLN A 87 -1.50 -9.05 10.13
N LEU A 88 -0.45 -9.20 9.31
CA LEU A 88 0.38 -8.09 8.86
C LEU A 88 -0.46 -7.01 8.16
N ILE A 89 -1.47 -7.42 7.37
CA ILE A 89 -2.41 -6.49 6.72
C ILE A 89 -3.26 -5.70 7.74
N ASN A 90 -3.56 -6.27 8.90
CA ASN A 90 -4.30 -5.56 9.94
C ASN A 90 -3.38 -4.62 10.70
N GLU A 91 -2.18 -5.06 11.09
CA GLU A 91 -1.18 -4.24 11.80
C GLU A 91 -0.80 -2.99 11.00
N LEU A 92 -0.44 -3.16 9.72
CA LEU A 92 -0.15 -2.03 8.83
C LEU A 92 -1.35 -1.09 8.69
N ARG A 93 -2.59 -1.60 8.75
CA ARG A 93 -3.77 -0.73 8.72
C ARG A 93 -3.94 0.06 10.01
N ASP A 94 -3.69 -0.56 11.15
CA ASP A 94 -3.76 0.09 12.47
C ASP A 94 -2.69 1.19 12.59
N GLU A 95 -1.55 1.02 11.92
CA GLU A 95 -0.50 2.04 11.75
C GLU A 95 -0.84 3.12 10.71
N GLY A 96 -1.97 3.01 10.01
CA GLY A 96 -2.45 4.00 9.04
C GLY A 96 -1.93 3.81 7.62
N TYR A 97 -1.26 2.70 7.30
CA TYR A 97 -0.88 2.38 5.92
C TYR A 97 -2.10 1.93 5.11
N MET A 98 -2.27 2.57 3.96
CA MET A 98 -3.34 2.22 3.02
C MET A 98 -2.94 1.01 2.19
N LEU A 99 -3.33 -0.18 2.64
CA LEU A 99 -2.99 -1.41 1.95
C LEU A 99 -3.92 -1.72 0.78
N PRO A 100 -3.43 -2.39 -0.28
CA PRO A 100 -4.27 -2.91 -1.34
C PRO A 100 -5.12 -4.07 -0.81
N LEU A 101 -6.22 -3.77 -0.12
CA LEU A 101 -7.25 -4.77 0.15
C LEU A 101 -7.74 -5.28 -1.21
N HIS A 102 -7.64 -6.59 -1.42
CA HIS A 102 -8.33 -7.21 -2.53
C HIS A 102 -9.81 -7.38 -2.17
N ARG A 103 -10.71 -7.15 -3.12
CA ARG A 103 -12.17 -7.25 -2.92
C ARG A 103 -12.61 -8.58 -2.28
N LYS A 104 -11.85 -9.66 -2.54
CA LYS A 104 -12.06 -11.01 -1.96
C LYS A 104 -11.94 -11.06 -0.43
N PHE A 105 -11.27 -10.10 0.19
CA PHE A 105 -11.06 -10.03 1.64
C PHE A 105 -12.02 -9.06 2.35
N MET A 106 -13.09 -8.62 1.67
CA MET A 106 -14.13 -7.79 2.26
C MET A 106 -14.98 -8.63 3.23
N LYS A 107 -14.70 -8.49 4.53
CA LYS A 107 -15.36 -9.27 5.61
C LYS A 107 -16.51 -8.49 6.25
N ASN A 108 -16.36 -7.18 6.41
CA ASN A 108 -17.31 -6.32 7.12
C ASN A 108 -17.51 -4.98 6.37
N LYS A 109 -18.42 -4.14 6.87
CA LYS A 109 -18.72 -2.82 6.31
C LYS A 109 -17.54 -1.86 6.34
N GLU A 110 -16.60 -2.03 7.27
CA GLU A 110 -15.40 -1.21 7.34
C GLU A 110 -14.47 -1.51 6.17
N HIS A 111 -14.13 -2.77 5.94
CA HIS A 111 -13.35 -3.20 4.78
C HIS A 111 -13.97 -2.73 3.46
N ALA A 112 -15.31 -2.75 3.38
CA ALA A 112 -16.05 -2.26 2.22
C ALA A 112 -15.86 -0.75 1.99
N ARG A 113 -15.82 0.05 3.05
CA ARG A 113 -15.57 1.50 2.98
C ARG A 113 -14.10 1.79 2.64
N ASP A 114 -13.17 1.03 3.19
CA ASP A 114 -11.74 1.17 2.90
C ASP A 114 -11.44 0.84 1.43
N LEU A 115 -12.07 -0.20 0.90
CA LEU A 115 -11.99 -0.55 -0.53
C LEU A 115 -12.55 0.55 -1.45
N ILE A 116 -13.61 1.24 -1.03
CA ILE A 116 -14.15 2.40 -1.75
C ILE A 116 -13.14 3.57 -1.72
N ASP A 117 -12.45 3.80 -0.60
CA ASP A 117 -11.43 4.83 -0.48
C ASP A 117 -10.17 4.51 -1.32
N LEU A 118 -9.77 3.24 -1.36
CA LEU A 118 -8.67 2.76 -2.21
C LEU A 118 -9.01 2.94 -3.69
N ALA A 119 -10.19 2.47 -4.13
CA ALA A 119 -10.63 2.60 -5.51
C ALA A 119 -10.69 4.07 -5.96
N ALA A 120 -11.12 4.96 -5.07
CA ALA A 120 -11.13 6.39 -5.32
C ALA A 120 -9.71 6.97 -5.48
N SER A 121 -8.78 6.61 -4.60
CA SER A 121 -7.40 7.08 -4.66
C SER A 121 -6.71 6.60 -5.95
N GLN A 122 -6.82 5.32 -6.26
CA GLN A 122 -6.30 4.72 -7.50
C GLN A 122 -6.93 5.35 -8.75
N THR A 123 -8.23 5.67 -8.71
CA THR A 123 -8.89 6.34 -9.82
C THR A 123 -8.31 7.74 -10.02
N CYS A 124 -8.10 8.51 -8.96
CA CYS A 124 -7.46 9.83 -9.07
C CYS A 124 -6.02 9.72 -9.59
N GLU A 125 -5.24 8.75 -9.10
CA GLU A 125 -3.85 8.52 -9.52
C GLU A 125 -3.71 8.19 -11.01
N LYS A 126 -4.68 7.48 -11.62
CA LYS A 126 -4.67 7.20 -13.08
C LYS A 126 -4.64 8.46 -13.95
N TYR A 127 -5.16 9.58 -13.42
CA TYR A 127 -5.27 10.85 -14.13
C TYR A 127 -4.21 11.87 -13.73
N VAL A 128 -3.36 11.53 -12.76
CA VAL A 128 -2.07 12.19 -12.59
C VAL A 128 -1.22 11.71 -13.78
N SER A 129 -0.68 12.63 -14.59
CA SER A 129 -0.03 12.24 -15.85
C SER A 129 1.05 11.17 -15.60
N LYS A 130 0.94 10.06 -16.33
CA LYS A 130 1.75 8.86 -16.09
C LYS A 130 3.24 9.19 -16.13
N GLY A 131 3.86 9.30 -14.95
CA GLY A 131 5.30 9.43 -14.76
C GLY A 131 5.90 10.80 -15.05
N LYS A 132 5.11 11.87 -15.17
CA LYS A 132 5.65 13.22 -15.41
C LYS A 132 5.59 14.13 -14.18
N PHE A 133 4.52 14.02 -13.41
CA PHE A 133 4.40 14.62 -12.10
C PHE A 133 3.64 13.67 -11.16
N THR A 134 3.91 13.78 -9.87
CA THR A 134 3.08 13.30 -8.79
C THR A 134 1.86 14.21 -8.61
N LEU A 135 0.84 13.74 -7.88
CA LEU A 135 -0.35 14.56 -7.58
C LEU A 135 0.02 15.89 -6.91
N THR A 136 0.99 15.85 -6.00
CA THR A 136 1.47 17.02 -5.25
C THR A 136 2.18 18.02 -6.16
N GLU A 137 3.05 17.54 -7.06
CA GLU A 137 3.74 18.38 -8.02
C GLU A 137 2.75 19.07 -8.97
N TYR A 138 1.71 18.37 -9.43
CA TYR A 138 0.64 18.99 -10.24
C TYR A 138 -0.08 20.12 -9.52
N MET A 139 -0.38 19.92 -8.23
CA MET A 139 -1.05 20.94 -7.44
C MET A 139 -0.15 22.17 -7.26
N LEU A 140 1.14 21.95 -6.99
CA LEU A 140 2.11 23.01 -6.82
C LEU A 140 2.32 23.81 -8.11
N VAL A 141 2.61 23.14 -9.23
CA VAL A 141 2.81 23.82 -10.52
C VAL A 141 1.53 24.51 -11.00
N SER A 142 0.35 23.96 -10.72
CA SER A 142 -0.92 24.64 -11.04
C SER A 142 -1.11 25.94 -10.24
N ASP A 143 -0.62 26.02 -9.00
CA ASP A 143 -0.70 27.23 -8.19
C ASP A 143 0.36 28.26 -8.63
N GLU A 144 1.56 27.81 -9.00
CA GLU A 144 2.61 28.65 -9.58
C GLU A 144 2.18 29.27 -10.93
N VAL A 145 1.61 28.46 -11.84
CA VAL A 145 1.06 28.94 -13.11
C VAL A 145 -0.01 30.00 -12.85
N LYS A 146 -0.90 29.78 -11.88
CA LYS A 146 -1.94 30.75 -11.53
C LYS A 146 -1.35 32.07 -11.02
N ALA A 147 -0.29 32.02 -10.20
CA ALA A 147 0.40 33.22 -9.73
C ALA A 147 1.10 33.96 -10.88
N TRP A 148 1.80 33.23 -11.74
CA TRP A 148 2.45 33.78 -12.94
C TRP A 148 1.46 34.44 -13.90
N ARG A 149 0.32 33.79 -14.15
CA ARG A 149 -0.82 34.34 -14.90
C ARG A 149 -1.33 35.65 -14.30
N THR A 150 -1.47 35.70 -12.98
CA THR A 150 -1.95 36.88 -12.26
C THR A 150 -0.98 38.06 -12.38
N ALA A 151 0.33 37.79 -12.50
CA ALA A 151 1.36 38.79 -12.77
C ALA A 151 1.42 39.23 -14.25
N GLY A 152 0.57 38.68 -15.12
CA GLY A 152 0.53 39.01 -16.55
C GLY A 152 1.47 38.16 -17.41
N SER A 153 1.85 36.96 -16.95
CA SER A 153 2.75 36.04 -17.67
C SER A 153 4.10 36.67 -18.09
N PRO A 154 4.86 37.30 -17.18
CA PRO A 154 6.16 37.89 -17.53
C PRO A 154 7.13 36.84 -18.07
N SER A 155 7.77 37.13 -19.22
CA SER A 155 8.70 36.20 -19.89
C SER A 155 10.04 36.03 -19.16
N ASP A 156 10.40 36.97 -18.29
CA ASP A 156 11.63 36.99 -17.49
C ASP A 156 11.43 36.44 -16.06
N ALA A 157 10.21 36.01 -15.72
CA ALA A 157 9.86 35.48 -14.41
C ALA A 157 8.95 34.24 -14.53
N ILE A 158 9.35 33.29 -15.38
CA ILE A 158 8.70 31.98 -15.52
C ILE A 158 9.01 31.14 -14.26
N PRO A 159 8.01 30.55 -13.58
CA PRO A 159 8.23 29.67 -12.44
C PRO A 159 9.09 28.45 -12.79
N GLU A 160 9.91 27.99 -11.86
CA GLU A 160 10.88 26.90 -12.06
C GLU A 160 10.18 25.60 -12.52
N MET A 161 9.12 25.16 -11.85
CA MET A 161 8.42 23.94 -12.25
C MET A 161 7.74 24.05 -13.63
N LEU A 162 7.36 25.26 -14.05
CA LEU A 162 6.83 25.51 -15.40
C LEU A 162 7.94 25.50 -16.45
N ALA A 163 9.12 26.02 -16.11
CA ALA A 163 10.30 25.98 -16.96
C ALA A 163 10.79 24.53 -17.16
N ASP A 164 10.90 23.77 -16.08
CA ASP A 164 11.23 22.33 -16.13
C ASP A 164 10.23 21.57 -17.02
N TRP A 165 8.94 21.91 -16.90
CA TRP A 165 7.91 21.31 -17.73
C TRP A 165 8.07 21.62 -19.22
N LEU A 166 8.43 22.87 -19.54
CA LEU A 166 8.72 23.30 -20.90
C LEU A 166 9.94 22.56 -21.47
N GLU A 167 11.00 22.38 -20.67
CA GLU A 167 12.24 21.74 -21.13
C GLU A 167 12.10 20.26 -21.50
N VAL A 168 11.24 19.52 -20.80
CA VAL A 168 11.04 18.07 -21.02
C VAL A 168 9.89 17.74 -21.99
N SER A 169 9.21 18.76 -22.53
CA SER A 169 8.02 18.62 -23.37
C SER A 169 8.26 19.07 -24.80
N ASP A 170 7.31 18.79 -25.69
CA ASP A 170 7.32 19.25 -27.09
C ASP A 170 6.77 20.70 -27.25
N PHE A 171 6.60 21.43 -26.15
CA PHE A 171 6.10 22.82 -26.18
C PHE A 171 7.18 23.76 -26.68
N SER A 172 6.78 24.74 -27.50
CA SER A 172 7.68 25.77 -28.01
C SER A 172 7.70 27.02 -27.13
N THR A 173 6.73 27.17 -26.21
CA THR A 173 6.60 28.33 -25.34
C THR A 173 6.11 27.98 -23.95
N ALA A 174 6.47 28.81 -22.95
CA ALA A 174 5.94 28.70 -21.59
C ALA A 174 4.41 28.87 -21.55
N GLU A 175 3.84 29.60 -22.51
CA GLU A 175 2.40 29.77 -22.65
C GLU A 175 1.70 28.46 -23.03
N GLU A 176 2.24 27.70 -23.97
CA GLU A 176 1.73 26.37 -24.32
C GLU A 176 1.83 25.40 -23.14
N ALA A 177 2.98 25.40 -22.45
CA ALA A 177 3.19 24.59 -21.25
C ALA A 177 2.21 24.94 -20.12
N ALA A 178 1.93 26.24 -19.92
CA ALA A 178 0.96 26.70 -18.91
C ALA A 178 -0.47 26.29 -19.26
N VAL A 179 -0.88 26.41 -20.54
CA VAL A 179 -2.20 25.95 -21.01
C VAL A 179 -2.38 24.46 -20.82
N ASP A 180 -1.34 23.66 -21.04
CA ASP A 180 -1.38 22.22 -20.79
C ASP A 180 -1.60 21.92 -19.30
N ILE A 181 -0.83 22.55 -18.40
CA ILE A 181 -1.00 22.42 -16.94
C ILE A 181 -2.42 22.82 -16.52
N GLU A 182 -2.94 23.94 -17.01
CA GLU A 182 -4.30 24.41 -16.71
C GLU A 182 -5.36 23.41 -17.19
N THR A 183 -5.20 22.87 -18.39
CA THR A 183 -6.10 21.88 -18.99
C THR A 183 -6.12 20.60 -18.16
N GLN A 184 -4.94 20.07 -17.83
CA GLN A 184 -4.81 18.85 -17.03
C GLN A 184 -5.27 19.06 -15.58
N SER A 185 -4.99 20.22 -14.98
CA SER A 185 -5.49 20.61 -13.66
C SER A 185 -7.01 20.67 -13.63
N SER A 186 -7.64 21.17 -14.70
CA SER A 186 -9.11 21.17 -14.85
C SER A 186 -9.67 19.75 -14.91
N VAL A 187 -9.11 18.89 -15.77
CA VAL A 187 -9.48 17.47 -15.89
C VAL A 187 -9.35 16.75 -14.55
N MET A 188 -8.21 16.90 -13.89
CA MET A 188 -7.93 16.26 -12.61
C MET A 188 -8.90 16.74 -11.53
N LYS A 189 -9.19 18.04 -11.47
CA LYS A 189 -10.20 18.60 -10.55
C LYS A 189 -11.60 18.03 -10.81
N HIS A 190 -11.97 17.81 -12.08
CA HIS A 190 -13.24 17.18 -12.44
C HIS A 190 -13.32 15.75 -11.89
N VAL A 191 -12.29 14.93 -12.18
CA VAL A 191 -12.20 13.55 -11.70
C VAL A 191 -12.22 13.49 -10.17
N ILE A 192 -11.39 14.27 -9.47
CA ILE A 192 -11.33 14.29 -8.01
C ILE A 192 -12.70 14.62 -7.41
N ARG A 193 -13.42 15.60 -7.97
CA ARG A 193 -14.77 15.99 -7.48
C ARG A 193 -15.77 14.86 -7.67
N ASN A 194 -15.83 14.26 -8.86
CA ASN A 194 -16.75 13.16 -9.15
C ASN A 194 -16.45 11.93 -8.29
N THR A 195 -15.17 11.57 -8.19
CA THR A 195 -14.69 10.48 -7.35
C THR A 195 -15.03 10.72 -5.89
N ARG A 196 -14.77 11.92 -5.35
CA ARG A 196 -15.12 12.27 -3.97
C ARG A 196 -16.63 12.15 -3.74
N LYS A 197 -17.46 12.65 -4.64
CA LYS A 197 -18.92 12.57 -4.54
C LYS A 197 -19.39 11.11 -4.47
N LYS A 198 -18.90 10.25 -5.36
CA LYS A 198 -19.24 8.82 -5.41
C LYS A 198 -18.72 8.06 -4.19
N ARG A 199 -17.47 8.29 -3.80
CA ARG A 199 -16.83 7.71 -2.60
C ARG A 199 -17.64 8.00 -1.34
N LEU A 200 -17.97 9.27 -1.09
CA LEU A 200 -18.73 9.66 0.11
C LEU A 200 -20.17 9.13 0.10
N ALA A 201 -20.84 9.14 -1.06
CA ALA A 201 -22.17 8.57 -1.21
C ALA A 201 -22.15 7.04 -0.99
N GLY A 202 -21.17 6.35 -1.55
CA GLY A 202 -21.00 4.91 -1.40
C GLY A 202 -20.70 4.49 0.04
N LYS A 203 -19.81 5.21 0.74
CA LYS A 203 -19.56 4.98 2.17
C LYS A 203 -20.82 5.12 3.02
N ARG A 204 -21.67 6.10 2.69
CA ARG A 204 -22.97 6.27 3.34
C ARG A 204 -23.91 5.10 3.04
N ALA A 205 -23.98 4.65 1.79
CA ALA A 205 -24.80 3.51 1.39
C ALA A 205 -24.36 2.21 2.10
N VAL A 206 -23.06 1.92 2.16
CA VAL A 206 -22.50 0.77 2.90
C VAL A 206 -22.79 0.86 4.40
N THR A 207 -22.77 2.08 4.96
CA THR A 207 -23.12 2.28 6.38
C THR A 207 -24.57 1.90 6.64
N ALA A 208 -25.50 2.33 5.76
CA ALA A 208 -26.94 2.06 5.85
C ALA A 208 -27.35 0.63 5.43
N ALA A 209 -26.48 -0.10 4.73
CA ALA A 209 -26.71 -1.46 4.24
C ALA A 209 -26.98 -2.47 5.36
N THR A 210 -27.48 -3.66 5.04
CA THR A 210 -27.52 -4.80 5.98
C THR A 210 -26.22 -5.61 5.87
N ILE A 211 -26.05 -6.66 6.69
CA ILE A 211 -24.87 -7.54 6.62
C ILE A 211 -24.88 -8.36 5.32
N GLU A 212 -26.06 -8.62 4.76
CA GLU A 212 -26.26 -9.47 3.60
C GLU A 212 -25.93 -8.75 2.29
N ASN A 213 -26.13 -7.42 2.22
CA ASN A 213 -26.06 -6.67 0.95
C ASN A 213 -24.95 -5.61 0.86
N PHE A 214 -24.21 -5.34 1.95
CA PHE A 214 -23.19 -4.29 1.92
C PHE A 214 -22.07 -4.58 0.90
N LYS A 215 -21.76 -5.86 0.65
CA LYS A 215 -20.71 -6.26 -0.30
C LYS A 215 -21.09 -5.88 -1.73
N ASP A 216 -22.31 -6.19 -2.14
CA ASP A 216 -22.80 -5.88 -3.48
C ASP A 216 -22.89 -4.37 -3.71
N ILE A 217 -23.35 -3.63 -2.69
CA ILE A 217 -23.35 -2.16 -2.73
C ILE A 217 -21.93 -1.62 -2.93
N ALA A 218 -20.95 -2.13 -2.16
CA ALA A 218 -19.57 -1.70 -2.29
C ALA A 218 -18.96 -2.04 -3.64
N ILE A 219 -19.19 -3.25 -4.16
CA ILE A 219 -18.70 -3.68 -5.48
C ILE A 219 -19.25 -2.78 -6.59
N ASN A 220 -20.55 -2.48 -6.56
CA ASN A 220 -21.18 -1.60 -7.55
C ASN A 220 -20.60 -0.17 -7.48
N VAL A 221 -20.45 0.38 -6.28
CA VAL A 221 -19.83 1.70 -6.09
C VAL A 221 -18.40 1.72 -6.59
N ILE A 222 -17.60 0.70 -6.28
CA ILE A 222 -16.21 0.61 -6.73
C ILE A 222 -16.16 0.58 -8.26
N ALA A 223 -17.01 -0.22 -8.91
CA ALA A 223 -17.10 -0.24 -10.36
C ALA A 223 -17.53 1.11 -10.95
N GLU A 224 -18.46 1.82 -10.32
CA GLU A 224 -18.83 3.18 -10.74
C GLU A 224 -17.66 4.16 -10.63
N ILE A 225 -16.89 4.09 -9.53
CA ILE A 225 -15.71 4.95 -9.31
C ILE A 225 -14.64 4.66 -10.36
N GLU A 226 -14.31 3.39 -10.59
CA GLU A 226 -13.26 2.98 -11.54
C GLU A 226 -13.54 3.34 -12.99
N ASN A 227 -14.81 3.59 -13.32
CA ASN A 227 -15.27 3.99 -14.65
C ASN A 227 -15.42 5.52 -14.83
N ILE A 228 -15.15 6.33 -13.79
CA ILE A 228 -15.20 7.79 -13.90
C ILE A 228 -14.20 8.25 -14.96
N GLN A 229 -14.67 9.10 -15.88
CA GLN A 229 -13.87 9.74 -16.91
C GLN A 229 -13.77 11.26 -16.67
N PRO A 230 -12.76 11.93 -17.27
CA PRO A 230 -12.63 13.40 -17.33
C PRO A 230 -13.84 14.14 -17.86
#